data_AF-A0A9P0W0U3-F1
#
_entry.id   AF-A0A9P0W0U3-F1
#
_cell.length_a   1.000
_cell.length_b   1.000
_cell.length_c   1.000
_cell.angle_alpha   90.00
_cell.angle_beta   90.00
_cell.angle_gamma   90.00
#
_symmetry.space_group_name_H-M   'P 1'
#
loop_
_entity.id
_entity.type
_entity.pdbx_description
1 polymer ?
#
loop_
_entity_poly.entity_id
_entity_poly.type
_entity_poly.pdbx_seq_one_letter_code
_entity_poly.pdbx_strand_id
1 'polypeptide(L)'
;MKRISNLYLKVYNGVSIILWLLVLYGVLLGENSWFSQSPRSLYRAKSTSEVYPHKFLNITEWFNAILEIVHSLVGLVPSPLPTLLLQLTARLLITQGISYKLPQSAGNYSWGYATLSFVWSVSDLIKYAFYFAKLFSRKGQGVPAGLTWLRYTAFIVLYPLGLVGESHTVYLSLDAAQGSHYYWFLIFALASYIPGFFLLYGYMLKQRKKVLSKETVRASKAQ
;
A
#
# COMPACT_ATOMS: atom_id res chain seq x y z
N MET A 1 11.93 9.05 27.56
CA MET A 1 12.14 8.64 26.15
C MET A 1 11.24 7.48 25.70
N LYS A 2 11.34 6.25 26.25
CA LYS A 2 10.54 5.08 25.77
C LYS A 2 9.01 5.27 25.83
N ARG A 3 8.48 5.95 26.85
CA ARG A 3 7.03 6.24 26.97
C ARG A 3 6.52 7.22 25.90
N ILE A 4 7.29 8.26 25.59
CA ILE A 4 6.93 9.29 24.60
C ILE A 4 6.95 8.67 23.19
N SER A 5 7.98 7.90 22.87
CA SER A 5 8.05 7.13 21.61
C SER A 5 6.88 6.17 21.45
N ASN A 6 6.48 5.44 22.52
CA ASN A 6 5.32 4.56 22.46
C ASN A 6 4.00 5.30 22.27
N LEU A 7 3.80 6.46 22.93
CA LEU A 7 2.59 7.26 22.76
C LEU A 7 2.50 7.80 21.33
N TYR A 8 3.60 8.35 20.82
CA TYR A 8 3.71 8.79 19.43
C TYR A 8 3.35 7.67 18.45
N LEU A 9 3.94 6.49 18.60
CA LEU A 9 3.65 5.36 17.73
C LEU A 9 2.18 4.92 17.82
N LYS A 10 1.54 5.00 19.00
CA LYS A 10 0.11 4.70 19.13
C LYS A 10 -0.74 5.69 18.33
N VAL A 11 -0.47 6.98 18.48
CA VAL A 11 -1.18 8.04 17.74
C VAL A 11 -0.97 7.87 16.25
N TYR A 12 0.28 7.69 15.80
CA TYR A 12 0.63 7.47 14.40
C TYR A 12 -0.15 6.29 13.81
N ASN A 13 -0.04 5.10 14.41
CA ASN A 13 -0.73 3.91 13.90
C ASN A 13 -2.25 4.08 13.93
N GLY A 14 -2.80 4.76 14.95
CA GLY A 14 -4.24 5.06 15.03
C GLY A 14 -4.71 6.00 13.92
N VAL A 15 -3.96 7.07 13.65
CA VAL A 15 -4.24 7.98 12.53
C VAL A 15 -4.14 7.25 11.20
N SER A 16 -3.09 6.45 10.98
CA SER A 16 -2.94 5.67 9.75
C SER A 16 -4.09 4.68 9.54
N ILE A 17 -4.60 4.03 10.60
CA ILE A 17 -5.80 3.19 10.53
C ILE A 17 -7.00 3.98 10.02
N ILE A 18 -7.25 5.16 10.59
CA ILE A 18 -8.39 6.02 10.20
C ILE A 18 -8.24 6.45 8.73
N LEU A 19 -7.07 6.89 8.32
CA LEU A 19 -6.81 7.31 6.94
C LEU A 19 -7.09 6.17 5.95
N TRP A 20 -6.57 4.97 6.19
CA TRP A 20 -6.79 3.83 5.29
C TRP A 20 -8.22 3.29 5.35
N LEU A 21 -8.93 3.41 6.48
CA LEU A 21 -10.37 3.13 6.53
C LEU A 21 -11.16 4.10 5.66
N LEU A 22 -10.82 5.39 5.65
CA LEU A 22 -11.46 6.38 4.79
C LEU A 22 -11.17 6.11 3.31
N VAL A 23 -9.94 5.74 2.95
CA VAL A 23 -9.61 5.31 1.57
C VAL A 23 -10.44 4.07 1.19
N LEU A 24 -10.46 3.05 2.06
CA LEU A 24 -11.22 1.82 1.82
C LEU A 24 -12.72 2.11 1.65
N TYR A 25 -13.27 2.97 2.49
CA TYR A 25 -14.67 3.38 2.42
C TYR A 25 -14.99 4.06 1.08
N GLY A 26 -14.14 4.98 0.62
CA GLY A 26 -14.29 5.63 -0.69
C GLY A 26 -14.24 4.63 -1.84
N VAL A 27 -13.34 3.64 -1.77
CA VAL A 27 -13.26 2.56 -2.78
C VAL A 27 -14.53 1.69 -2.78
N LEU A 28 -15.06 1.33 -1.61
CA LEU A 28 -16.22 0.44 -1.47
C LEU A 28 -17.56 1.08 -1.88
N LEU A 29 -17.74 2.36 -1.60
CA LEU A 29 -18.95 3.07 -2.02
C LEU A 29 -19.02 3.33 -3.52
N GLY A 30 -17.93 3.03 -4.24
CA GLY A 30 -17.81 3.40 -5.65
C GLY A 30 -18.09 4.89 -5.84
N GLU A 31 -17.77 5.73 -4.84
CA GLU A 31 -18.03 7.16 -4.91
C GLU A 31 -17.44 7.66 -6.23
N ASN A 32 -18.36 8.09 -7.09
CA ASN A 32 -18.23 8.25 -8.53
C ASN A 32 -17.16 9.26 -8.97
N SER A 33 -16.41 9.85 -8.04
CA SER A 33 -15.23 10.70 -8.24
C SER A 33 -13.94 9.92 -8.52
N TRP A 34 -13.86 8.62 -8.20
CA TRP A 34 -12.67 7.79 -8.45
C TRP A 34 -12.80 6.92 -9.72
N PHE A 35 -14.02 6.54 -10.12
CA PHE A 35 -14.28 5.59 -11.23
C PHE A 35 -15.23 6.10 -12.32
N SER A 36 -16.00 7.17 -12.10
CA SER A 36 -16.92 7.68 -13.13
C SER A 36 -16.33 8.92 -13.80
N GLN A 37 -15.76 8.73 -14.98
CA GLN A 37 -15.76 9.77 -16.00
C GLN A 37 -16.21 9.14 -17.30
N SER A 38 -17.48 9.35 -17.63
CA SER A 38 -17.93 9.21 -19.03
C SER A 38 -17.00 10.07 -19.92
N PRO A 39 -16.71 9.67 -21.17
CA PRO A 39 -15.87 10.45 -22.08
C PRO A 39 -16.30 11.92 -22.26
N ARG A 40 -17.57 12.24 -21.98
CA ARG A 40 -18.14 13.59 -22.04
C ARG A 40 -17.79 14.47 -20.83
N SER A 41 -17.42 13.91 -19.66
CA SER A 41 -16.98 14.71 -18.51
C SER A 41 -15.51 15.12 -18.58
N LEU A 42 -14.67 14.44 -19.37
CA LEU A 42 -13.27 14.82 -19.60
C LEU A 42 -13.14 16.21 -20.25
N TYR A 43 -14.14 16.61 -21.03
CA TYR A 43 -14.21 17.97 -21.59
C TYR A 43 -14.75 19.02 -20.59
N ARG A 44 -15.46 18.61 -19.54
CA ARG A 44 -16.08 19.52 -18.55
C ARG A 44 -15.28 19.64 -17.24
N ALA A 45 -14.57 18.60 -16.84
CA ALA A 45 -13.65 18.57 -15.69
C ALA A 45 -12.37 19.41 -15.91
N LYS A 46 -12.09 19.81 -17.16
CA LYS A 46 -11.04 20.78 -17.49
C LYS A 46 -11.29 22.18 -16.89
N SER A 47 -12.47 22.43 -16.31
CA SER A 47 -12.90 23.72 -15.75
C SER A 47 -12.86 23.81 -14.23
N THR A 48 -12.51 22.74 -13.50
CA THR A 48 -12.36 22.77 -12.04
C THR A 48 -11.00 22.21 -11.65
N SER A 49 -10.22 23.01 -10.93
CA SER A 49 -8.80 22.90 -10.61
C SER A 49 -8.38 21.66 -9.79
N GLU A 50 -8.75 20.45 -10.19
CA GLU A 50 -8.19 19.21 -9.63
C GLU A 50 -6.93 18.83 -10.39
N VAL A 51 -5.78 19.08 -9.74
CA VAL A 51 -4.44 19.00 -10.34
C VAL A 51 -4.05 17.56 -10.74
N TYR A 52 -4.69 16.51 -10.20
CA TYR A 52 -4.52 15.09 -10.58
C TYR A 52 -5.54 14.19 -9.85
N PRO A 53 -5.93 13.02 -10.40
CA PRO A 53 -6.87 12.10 -9.76
C PRO A 53 -6.28 11.48 -8.49
N HIS A 54 -7.17 10.93 -7.65
CA HIS A 54 -6.82 10.08 -6.51
C HIS A 54 -6.08 10.74 -5.35
N LYS A 55 -6.29 12.06 -5.18
CA LYS A 55 -5.53 12.91 -4.26
C LYS A 55 -5.47 12.39 -2.81
N PHE A 56 -6.59 11.94 -2.24
CA PHE A 56 -6.63 11.50 -0.85
C PHE A 56 -5.80 10.23 -0.60
N LEU A 57 -5.87 9.25 -1.50
CA LEU A 57 -5.05 8.05 -1.46
C LEU A 57 -3.56 8.43 -1.59
N ASN A 58 -3.23 9.30 -2.53
CA ASN A 58 -1.85 9.76 -2.73
C ASN A 58 -1.30 10.45 -1.47
N ILE A 59 -2.05 11.38 -0.87
CA ILE A 59 -1.63 12.06 0.37
C ILE A 59 -1.45 11.06 1.53
N THR A 60 -2.40 10.13 1.67
CA THR A 60 -2.34 9.08 2.71
C THR A 60 -1.11 8.20 2.56
N GLU A 61 -0.79 7.79 1.32
CA GLU A 61 0.39 7.00 1.01
C GLU A 61 1.68 7.78 1.33
N TRP A 62 1.79 9.02 0.86
CA TRP A 62 2.96 9.86 1.10
C TRP A 62 3.21 10.13 2.58
N PHE A 63 2.16 10.47 3.33
CA PHE A 63 2.24 10.67 4.77
C PHE A 63 2.83 9.44 5.47
N ASN A 64 2.33 8.26 5.13
CA ASN A 64 2.77 7.01 5.72
C ASN A 64 4.18 6.62 5.28
N ALA A 65 4.49 6.72 3.98
CA ALA A 65 5.79 6.36 3.42
C ALA A 65 6.94 7.20 4.01
N ILE A 66 6.76 8.53 4.09
CA ILE A 66 7.77 9.43 4.66
C ILE A 66 8.03 9.05 6.12
N LEU A 67 6.97 8.87 6.91
CA LEU A 67 7.11 8.53 8.32
C LEU A 67 7.74 7.15 8.53
N GLU A 68 7.42 6.15 7.70
CA GLU A 68 8.05 4.83 7.78
C GLU A 68 9.54 4.87 7.47
N ILE A 69 9.96 5.64 6.45
CA ILE A 69 11.38 5.86 6.17
C ILE A 69 12.06 6.52 7.37
N VAL A 70 11.49 7.59 7.90
CA VAL A 70 12.04 8.30 9.06
C VAL A 70 12.15 7.37 10.28
N HIS A 71 11.11 6.57 10.56
CA HIS A 71 11.12 5.62 11.68
C HIS A 71 12.18 4.55 11.50
N SER A 72 12.39 4.08 10.26
CA SER A 72 13.42 3.09 9.95
C SER A 72 14.83 3.68 10.07
N LEU A 73 15.06 4.91 9.61
CA LEU A 73 16.36 5.59 9.67
C LEU A 73 16.77 5.95 11.09
N VAL A 74 15.82 6.44 11.90
CA VAL A 74 16.06 6.79 13.31
C VAL A 74 16.09 5.55 14.22
N GLY A 75 15.76 4.37 13.68
CA GLY A 75 15.71 3.12 14.45
C GLY A 75 14.52 3.04 15.43
N LEU A 76 13.49 3.86 15.21
CA LEU A 76 12.25 3.85 16.00
C LEU A 76 11.48 2.54 15.77
N VAL A 77 11.51 2.02 14.54
CA VAL A 77 10.90 0.73 14.15
C VAL A 77 11.92 -0.07 13.33
N PRO A 78 12.20 -1.33 13.71
CA PRO A 78 13.12 -2.17 12.95
C PRO A 78 12.46 -2.62 11.64
N SER A 79 12.79 -1.96 10.53
CA SER A 79 12.31 -2.29 9.19
C SER A 79 13.49 -2.60 8.26
N PRO A 80 13.42 -3.63 7.41
CA PRO A 80 14.44 -3.86 6.39
C PRO A 80 14.30 -2.80 5.30
N LEU A 81 15.16 -1.78 5.34
CA LEU A 81 15.15 -0.64 4.41
C LEU A 81 15.03 -1.05 2.93
N PRO A 82 15.77 -2.05 2.40
CA PRO A 82 15.65 -2.42 0.98
C PRO A 82 14.24 -2.87 0.58
N THR A 83 13.55 -3.61 1.45
CA THR A 83 12.18 -4.06 1.18
C THR A 83 11.18 -2.92 1.24
N LEU A 84 11.40 -1.96 2.15
CA LEU A 84 10.58 -0.75 2.24
C LEU A 84 10.73 0.11 0.98
N LEU A 85 11.96 0.32 0.51
CA LEU A 85 12.24 1.12 -0.68
C LEU A 85 11.68 0.49 -1.95
N LEU A 86 11.77 -0.84 -2.09
CA LEU A 86 11.22 -1.52 -3.27
C LEU A 86 9.69 -1.43 -3.32
N GLN A 87 9.02 -1.61 -2.17
CA GLN A 87 7.57 -1.44 -2.07
C GLN A 87 7.15 0.00 -2.34
N LEU A 88 7.87 0.97 -1.78
CA LEU A 88 7.61 2.39 -2.03
C LEU A 88 7.80 2.75 -3.50
N THR A 89 8.83 2.22 -4.15
CA THR A 89 9.10 2.52 -5.57
C THR A 89 7.94 2.08 -6.47
N ALA A 90 7.37 0.90 -6.23
CA ALA A 90 6.19 0.43 -6.96
C ALA A 90 4.97 1.35 -6.76
N ARG A 91 4.74 1.82 -5.52
CA ARG A 91 3.63 2.73 -5.21
C ARG A 91 3.84 4.14 -5.75
N LEU A 92 5.08 4.64 -5.75
CA LEU A 92 5.44 5.93 -6.36
C LEU A 92 5.21 5.92 -7.88
N LEU A 93 5.45 4.79 -8.55
CA LEU A 93 5.13 4.66 -9.97
C LEU A 93 3.64 4.92 -10.24
N ILE A 94 2.73 4.39 -9.43
CA ILE A 94 1.29 4.59 -9.61
C ILE A 94 0.87 6.00 -9.19
N THR A 95 1.24 6.42 -7.98
CA THR A 95 0.76 7.70 -7.42
C THR A 95 1.37 8.90 -8.14
N GLN A 96 2.68 8.88 -8.41
CA GLN A 96 3.38 9.99 -9.07
C GLN A 96 3.53 9.77 -10.56
N GLY A 97 3.95 8.57 -10.96
CA GLY A 97 4.23 8.27 -12.35
C GLY A 97 2.98 8.19 -13.24
N ILE A 98 1.84 7.78 -12.67
CA ILE A 98 0.58 7.70 -13.40
C ILE A 98 -0.38 8.80 -12.95
N SER A 99 -0.73 8.85 -11.66
CA SER A 99 -1.79 9.76 -11.20
C SER A 99 -1.38 11.23 -11.39
N TYR A 100 -0.20 11.62 -10.91
CA TYR A 100 0.29 13.01 -11.04
C TYR A 100 0.80 13.36 -12.45
N LYS A 101 1.65 12.51 -13.03
CA LYS A 101 2.34 12.81 -14.30
C LYS A 101 1.48 12.59 -15.54
N LEU A 102 0.55 11.63 -15.50
CA LEU A 102 -0.34 11.28 -16.62
C LEU A 102 -1.82 11.32 -16.15
N PRO A 103 -2.33 12.47 -15.66
CA PRO A 103 -3.68 12.55 -15.09
C PRO A 103 -4.80 12.17 -16.09
N GLN A 104 -4.54 12.35 -17.38
CA GLN A 104 -5.42 11.96 -18.49
C GLN A 104 -5.40 10.46 -18.83
N SER A 105 -4.51 9.67 -18.23
CA SER A 105 -4.38 8.24 -18.52
C SER A 105 -5.65 7.45 -18.20
N ALA A 106 -6.08 6.58 -19.12
CA ALA A 106 -7.15 5.61 -18.89
C ALA A 106 -6.84 4.66 -17.71
N GLY A 107 -5.56 4.45 -17.40
CA GLY A 107 -5.12 3.66 -16.25
C GLY A 107 -5.69 4.16 -14.92
N ASN A 108 -5.78 5.48 -14.72
CA ASN A 108 -6.31 6.09 -13.50
C ASN A 108 -7.78 5.71 -13.25
N TYR A 109 -8.56 5.48 -14.29
CA TYR A 109 -10.00 5.22 -14.18
C TYR A 109 -10.34 3.74 -14.42
N SER A 110 -9.33 2.88 -14.43
CA SER A 110 -9.49 1.46 -14.71
C SER A 110 -9.89 0.67 -13.46
N TRP A 111 -10.51 -0.50 -13.67
CA TRP A 111 -10.75 -1.47 -12.60
C TRP A 111 -9.45 -1.92 -11.92
N GLY A 112 -8.31 -1.85 -12.62
CA GLY A 112 -6.99 -2.12 -12.07
C GLY A 112 -6.62 -1.13 -10.96
N TYR A 113 -6.92 0.16 -11.16
CA TYR A 113 -6.71 1.19 -10.13
C TYR A 113 -7.65 0.98 -8.94
N ALA A 114 -8.89 0.56 -9.19
CA ALA A 114 -9.82 0.20 -8.12
C ALA A 114 -9.27 -0.93 -7.26
N THR A 115 -8.77 -1.97 -7.93
CA THR A 115 -8.25 -3.18 -7.33
C THR A 115 -7.00 -2.89 -6.50
N LEU A 116 -6.02 -2.16 -7.04
CA LEU A 116 -4.84 -1.78 -6.26
C LEU A 116 -5.20 -0.89 -5.07
N SER A 117 -6.16 0.05 -5.23
CA SER A 117 -6.59 0.94 -4.15
C SER A 117 -7.22 0.17 -3.01
N PHE A 118 -8.08 -0.80 -3.33
CA PHE A 118 -8.66 -1.74 -2.38
C PHE A 118 -7.57 -2.55 -1.67
N VAL A 119 -6.68 -3.17 -2.45
CA VAL A 119 -5.60 -4.01 -1.92
C VAL A 119 -4.69 -3.24 -0.98
N TRP A 120 -4.26 -2.04 -1.37
CA TRP A 120 -3.41 -1.19 -0.55
C TRP A 120 -4.10 -0.84 0.76
N SER A 121 -5.36 -0.40 0.70
CA SER A 121 -6.13 -0.03 1.90
C SER A 121 -6.28 -1.19 2.87
N VAL A 122 -6.63 -2.39 2.39
CA VAL A 122 -6.76 -3.57 3.24
C VAL A 122 -5.41 -3.98 3.82
N SER A 123 -4.36 -4.02 3.00
CA SER A 123 -3.01 -4.40 3.43
C SER A 123 -2.47 -3.48 4.51
N ASP A 124 -2.61 -2.16 4.32
CA ASP A 124 -2.11 -1.18 5.28
C ASP A 124 -2.96 -1.09 6.54
N LEU A 125 -4.29 -1.27 6.42
CA LEU A 125 -5.17 -1.38 7.58
C LEU A 125 -4.73 -2.55 8.49
N ILE A 126 -4.46 -3.73 7.91
CA ILE A 126 -3.96 -4.89 8.66
C ILE A 126 -2.60 -4.58 9.30
N LYS A 127 -1.70 -3.94 8.57
CA LYS A 127 -0.36 -3.56 9.05
C LYS A 127 -0.43 -2.63 10.26
N TYR A 128 -1.16 -1.52 10.15
CA TYR A 128 -1.25 -0.53 11.23
C TYR A 128 -2.08 -1.06 12.40
N ALA A 129 -3.13 -1.85 12.16
CA ALA A 129 -3.87 -2.53 13.23
C ALA A 129 -2.96 -3.48 14.03
N PHE A 130 -2.11 -4.26 13.34
CA PHE A 130 -1.13 -5.13 13.99
C PHE A 130 -0.12 -4.34 14.83
N TYR A 131 0.45 -3.26 14.29
CA TYR A 131 1.39 -2.42 15.04
C TYR A 131 0.73 -1.66 16.19
N PHE A 132 -0.49 -1.19 16.02
CA PHE A 132 -1.28 -0.57 17.08
C PHE A 132 -1.51 -1.56 18.22
N ALA A 133 -2.05 -2.75 17.93
CA ALA A 133 -2.28 -3.80 18.93
C ALA A 133 -0.98 -4.20 19.66
N LYS A 134 0.13 -4.32 18.95
CA LYS A 134 1.45 -4.62 19.51
C LYS A 134 1.91 -3.61 20.57
N LEU A 135 1.50 -2.34 20.47
CA LEU A 135 1.83 -1.29 21.44
C LEU A 135 0.96 -1.33 22.70
N PHE A 136 -0.18 -2.02 22.67
CA PHE A 136 -1.04 -2.25 23.84
C PHE A 136 -0.78 -3.59 24.52
N SER A 137 -0.24 -4.57 23.79
CA SER A 137 0.19 -5.85 24.36
C SER A 137 1.22 -5.65 25.47
N ARG A 138 0.91 -6.13 26.68
CA ARG A 138 1.88 -6.18 27.78
C ARG A 138 3.05 -7.09 27.41
N LYS A 139 4.23 -6.83 27.99
CA LYS A 139 5.39 -7.73 27.88
C LYS A 139 4.94 -9.14 28.26
N GLY A 140 5.08 -10.09 27.34
CA GLY A 140 4.73 -11.50 27.56
C GLY A 140 3.33 -11.92 27.10
N GLN A 141 2.42 -11.01 26.76
CA GLN A 141 1.09 -11.37 26.22
C GLN A 141 1.07 -11.46 24.68
N GLY A 142 1.93 -10.72 23.97
CA GLY A 142 1.97 -10.76 22.50
C GLY A 142 0.71 -10.19 21.86
N VAL A 143 0.68 -10.12 20.53
CA VAL A 143 -0.47 -9.64 19.75
C VAL A 143 -1.49 -10.77 19.63
N PRO A 144 -2.82 -10.51 19.59
CA PRO A 144 -3.82 -11.53 19.35
C PRO A 144 -3.47 -12.45 18.17
N ALA A 145 -3.61 -13.76 18.35
CA ALA A 145 -3.16 -14.77 17.38
C ALA A 145 -3.80 -14.58 16.01
N GLY A 146 -5.10 -14.25 15.96
CA GLY A 146 -5.82 -13.98 14.71
C GLY A 146 -5.24 -12.79 13.93
N LEU A 147 -4.89 -11.70 14.61
CA LEU A 147 -4.32 -10.51 13.98
C LEU A 147 -2.89 -10.75 13.49
N THR A 148 -2.11 -11.52 14.25
CA THR A 148 -0.79 -11.99 13.81
C THR A 148 -0.91 -12.89 12.58
N TRP A 149 -1.82 -13.87 12.60
CA TRP A 149 -2.06 -14.75 11.46
C TRP A 149 -2.46 -13.97 10.21
N LEU A 150 -3.38 -13.01 10.36
CA LEU A 150 -3.85 -12.16 9.27
C LEU A 150 -2.69 -11.34 8.67
N ARG A 151 -1.88 -10.68 9.50
CA ARG A 151 -0.72 -9.88 9.08
C ARG A 151 0.30 -10.67 8.25
N TYR A 152 0.47 -11.97 8.55
CA TYR A 152 1.43 -12.84 7.89
C TYR A 152 0.81 -13.78 6.86
N THR A 153 -0.48 -13.69 6.57
CA THR A 153 -1.17 -14.58 5.61
C THR A 153 -1.95 -13.80 4.54
N ALA A 154 -2.45 -12.60 4.84
CA ALA A 154 -3.25 -11.80 3.90
C ALA A 154 -2.52 -11.53 2.56
N PHE A 155 -1.19 -11.42 2.60
CA PHE A 155 -0.38 -11.18 1.39
C PHE A 155 -0.53 -12.27 0.32
N ILE A 156 -0.91 -13.50 0.69
CA ILE A 156 -1.07 -14.61 -0.27
C ILE A 156 -2.12 -14.26 -1.33
N VAL A 157 -3.19 -13.56 -0.94
CA VAL A 157 -4.25 -13.11 -1.85
C VAL A 157 -4.02 -11.68 -2.30
N LEU A 158 -3.72 -10.78 -1.34
CA LEU A 158 -3.62 -9.35 -1.60
C LEU A 158 -2.45 -9.01 -2.54
N TYR A 159 -1.32 -9.70 -2.42
CA TYR A 159 -0.12 -9.34 -3.19
C TYR A 159 -0.25 -9.65 -4.69
N PRO A 160 -0.68 -10.86 -5.13
CA PRO A 160 -0.97 -11.11 -6.54
C PRO A 160 -2.06 -10.20 -7.10
N LEU A 161 -3.12 -9.94 -6.33
CA LEU A 161 -4.23 -9.07 -6.74
C LEU A 161 -3.76 -7.62 -6.96
N GLY A 162 -2.93 -7.11 -6.05
CA GLY A 162 -2.30 -5.80 -6.17
C GLY A 162 -1.40 -5.71 -7.40
N LEU A 163 -0.55 -6.72 -7.63
CA LEU A 163 0.33 -6.76 -8.79
C LEU A 163 -0.45 -6.70 -10.11
N VAL A 164 -1.55 -7.46 -10.23
CA VAL A 164 -2.40 -7.43 -11.42
C VAL A 164 -3.02 -6.05 -11.61
N GLY A 165 -3.54 -5.44 -10.53
CA GLY A 165 -4.11 -4.10 -10.58
C GLY A 165 -3.10 -3.03 -10.99
N GLU A 166 -1.90 -3.06 -10.42
CA GLU A 166 -0.80 -2.16 -10.75
C GLU A 166 -0.34 -2.34 -12.21
N SER A 167 -0.12 -3.58 -12.64
CA SER A 167 0.31 -3.90 -14.01
C SER A 167 -0.72 -3.44 -15.03
N HIS A 168 -2.01 -3.68 -14.78
CA HIS A 168 -3.10 -3.24 -15.65
C HIS A 168 -3.17 -1.71 -15.74
N THR A 169 -2.99 -1.02 -14.61
CA THR A 169 -2.98 0.45 -14.54
C THR A 169 -1.81 1.03 -15.35
N VAL A 170 -0.61 0.46 -15.20
CA VAL A 170 0.58 0.90 -15.95
C VAL A 170 0.39 0.62 -17.44
N TYR A 171 -0.10 -0.56 -17.81
CA TYR A 171 -0.34 -0.94 -19.20
C TYR A 171 -1.31 0.02 -19.91
N LEU A 172 -2.44 0.34 -19.29
CA LEU A 172 -3.40 1.31 -19.84
C LEU A 172 -2.88 2.76 -19.83
N SER A 173 -1.76 3.02 -19.16
CA SER A 173 -1.10 4.33 -19.16
C SER A 173 -0.03 4.49 -20.23
N LEU A 174 0.31 3.42 -20.96
CA LEU A 174 1.32 3.45 -22.01
C LEU A 174 0.92 4.39 -23.15
N ASP A 175 -0.37 4.40 -23.52
CA ASP A 175 -0.90 5.26 -24.58
C ASP A 175 -0.69 6.74 -24.27
N ALA A 176 -0.98 7.15 -23.03
CA ALA A 176 -0.78 8.52 -22.55
C ALA A 176 0.71 8.96 -22.50
N ALA A 177 1.66 8.01 -22.56
CA ALA A 177 3.09 8.26 -22.55
C ALA A 177 3.74 8.15 -23.93
N GLN A 178 2.99 7.81 -25.00
CA GLN A 178 3.52 7.60 -26.33
C GLN A 178 4.34 8.79 -26.84
N GLY A 179 5.39 8.50 -27.62
CA GLY A 179 6.29 9.51 -28.18
C GLY A 179 7.26 10.15 -27.19
N SER A 180 7.24 9.75 -25.91
CA SER A 180 8.18 10.25 -24.89
C SER A 180 9.13 9.16 -24.40
N HIS A 181 10.30 9.54 -23.89
CA HIS A 181 11.19 8.59 -23.19
C HIS A 181 10.53 7.92 -21.97
N TYR A 182 9.45 8.53 -21.46
CA TYR A 182 8.69 7.97 -20.35
C TYR A 182 7.96 6.68 -20.71
N TYR A 183 7.59 6.49 -21.98
CA TYR A 183 7.01 5.24 -22.48
C TYR A 183 7.94 4.05 -22.19
N TRP A 184 9.21 4.17 -22.56
CA TRP A 184 10.21 3.12 -22.34
C TRP A 184 10.46 2.85 -20.86
N PHE A 185 10.39 3.88 -20.03
CA PHE A 185 10.45 3.71 -18.58
C PHE A 185 9.26 2.90 -18.04
N LEU A 186 8.03 3.15 -18.52
CA LEU A 186 6.85 2.36 -18.11
C LEU A 186 6.93 0.90 -18.58
N ILE A 187 7.45 0.65 -19.79
CA ILE A 187 7.70 -0.72 -20.29
C ILE A 187 8.73 -1.43 -19.40
N PHE A 188 9.84 -0.75 -19.06
CA PHE A 188 10.83 -1.29 -18.14
C PHE A 188 10.22 -1.58 -16.77
N ALA A 189 9.38 -0.68 -16.25
CA ALA A 189 8.72 -0.88 -14.98
C ALA A 189 7.79 -2.11 -14.98
N LEU A 190 6.98 -2.30 -16.03
CA LEU A 190 6.16 -3.51 -16.24
C LEU A 190 7.01 -4.78 -16.27
N ALA A 191 8.14 -4.76 -16.97
CA ALA A 191 9.06 -5.89 -16.98
C ALA A 191 9.64 -6.18 -15.59
N SER A 192 9.94 -5.14 -14.80
CA SER A 192 10.52 -5.26 -13.45
C SER A 192 9.56 -5.84 -12.40
N TYR A 193 8.25 -5.79 -12.64
CA TYR A 193 7.23 -6.33 -11.74
C TYR A 193 7.33 -7.85 -11.57
N ILE A 194 7.72 -8.58 -12.61
CA ILE A 194 7.90 -10.04 -12.57
C ILE A 194 9.03 -10.45 -11.60
N PRO A 195 10.29 -10.02 -11.78
CA PRO A 195 11.36 -10.37 -10.83
C PRO A 195 11.10 -9.78 -9.44
N GLY A 196 10.55 -8.56 -9.35
CA GLY A 196 10.18 -7.93 -8.09
C GLY A 196 9.18 -8.77 -7.29
N PHE A 197 8.18 -9.34 -7.96
CA PHE A 197 7.19 -10.23 -7.37
C PHE A 197 7.84 -11.45 -6.72
N PHE A 198 8.67 -12.20 -7.44
CA PHE A 198 9.28 -13.42 -6.89
C PHE A 198 10.18 -13.13 -5.69
N LEU A 199 10.94 -12.05 -5.73
CA LEU A 199 11.82 -11.63 -4.63
C LEU A 199 11.03 -11.29 -3.36
N LEU A 200 10.02 -10.41 -3.48
CA LEU A 200 9.24 -9.94 -2.34
C LEU A 200 8.28 -11.03 -1.81
N TYR A 201 7.63 -11.77 -2.70
CA TYR A 201 6.73 -12.85 -2.32
C TYR A 201 7.47 -13.98 -1.59
N GLY A 202 8.64 -14.38 -2.12
CA GLY A 202 9.51 -15.36 -1.46
C GLY A 202 9.99 -14.89 -0.09
N TYR A 203 10.31 -13.60 0.06
CA TYR A 203 10.66 -13.01 1.35
C TYR A 203 9.50 -13.11 2.36
N MET A 204 8.27 -12.78 1.97
CA MET A 204 7.10 -12.85 2.84
C MET A 204 6.75 -14.28 3.25
N LEU A 205 6.91 -15.27 2.36
CA LEU A 205 6.74 -16.68 2.71
C LEU A 205 7.73 -17.14 3.80
N LYS A 206 9.00 -16.72 3.69
CA LYS A 206 10.02 -17.00 4.71
C LYS A 206 9.66 -16.34 6.05
N GLN A 207 9.20 -15.09 6.03
CA GLN A 207 8.76 -14.39 7.24
C GLN A 207 7.55 -15.08 7.90
N ARG A 208 6.55 -15.47 7.11
CA ARG A 208 5.38 -16.21 7.60
C ARG A 208 5.79 -17.47 8.33
N LYS A 209 6.60 -18.32 7.70
CA LYS A 209 7.09 -19.57 8.31
C LYS A 209 7.80 -19.30 9.64
N LYS A 210 8.67 -18.28 9.67
CA LYS A 210 9.46 -17.91 10.86
C LYS A 210 8.62 -17.42 12.04
N VAL A 211 7.55 -16.66 11.79
CA VAL A 211 6.74 -16.06 12.87
C VAL A 211 5.67 -17.04 13.34
N LEU A 212 4.94 -17.68 12.43
CA LEU A 212 3.84 -18.57 12.81
C LEU A 212 4.32 -19.87 13.48
N SER A 213 5.53 -20.35 13.14
CA SER A 213 6.12 -21.50 13.85
C SER A 213 6.40 -21.19 15.32
N LYS A 214 6.84 -19.96 15.63
CA LYS A 214 7.11 -19.51 17.00
C LYS A 214 5.83 -19.36 17.81
N GLU A 215 4.76 -18.86 17.21
CA GLU A 215 3.46 -18.76 17.85
C GLU A 215 2.88 -20.15 18.17
N THR A 216 3.03 -21.11 17.25
CA THR A 216 2.59 -22.50 17.48
C THR A 216 3.31 -23.12 18.68
N VAL A 217 4.63 -22.96 18.76
CA VAL A 217 5.44 -23.44 19.91
C VAL A 217 5.09 -22.72 21.21
N ARG A 218 4.71 -21.44 21.14
CA ARG A 218 4.30 -20.68 22.33
C ARG A 218 2.93 -21.13 22.84
N ALA A 219 1.99 -21.40 21.94
CA ALA A 219 0.69 -21.94 22.29
C ALA A 219 0.82 -23.33 22.94
N SER A 220 1.67 -24.21 22.41
CA SER A 220 1.89 -25.55 22.98
C SER A 220 2.57 -25.55 24.35
N LYS A 221 3.27 -24.47 24.72
CA LYS A 221 3.90 -24.31 26.05
C LYS A 221 2.98 -23.64 27.08
N ALA A 222 1.86 -23.08 26.65
CA ALA A 222 0.88 -22.41 27.50
C ALA A 222 -0.30 -23.32 27.87
N GLN A 223 -0.36 -24.52 27.29
CA GLN A 223 -1.22 -25.65 27.64
C GLN A 223 -0.47 -26.56 28.61
#